data_AF-A0A953ACX0-F1
#
_entry.id   AF-A0A953ACX0-F1
#
_cell.length_a   1.000
_cell.length_b   1.000
_cell.length_c   1.000
_cell.angle_alpha   90.00
_cell.angle_beta   90.00
_cell.angle_gamma   90.00
#
_symmetry.space_group_name_H-M   'P 1'
#
loop_
_entity.id
_entity.type
_entity.pdbx_description
1 polymer ?
#
loop_
_entity_poly.entity_id
_entity_poly.type
_entity_poly.pdbx_seq_one_letter_code
_entity_poly.pdbx_strand_id
1 'polypeptide(L)'
;ENDCAHGFIDMAMAWMDQNNIGYLAWAWDTYNCWSFPSLITDYNGTPTPYGQGLLNHLTDLANGVTPTPTPTPVPGHYCAVHYSASYWTGGMTANITITNISNAAIVGWTLVFTFPGDQQVTAGWSATWSQQGQQVTARDVGYNDVIAAGGSVSIGFNGTWTSNHTDPTVFTLNGVTCNTV
;
A
#
# COMPACT_ATOMS: atom_id res chain seq x y z
N GLU A 1 5.99 9.75 -13.20
CA GLU A 1 4.81 8.97 -13.58
C GLU A 1 4.91 8.77 -15.09
N ASN A 2 5.00 7.52 -15.53
CA ASN A 2 5.38 7.19 -16.92
C ASN A 2 4.33 6.29 -17.61
N ASP A 3 3.19 6.07 -16.97
CA ASP A 3 2.12 5.18 -17.42
C ASP A 3 0.91 5.94 -17.98
N CYS A 4 0.97 7.28 -18.00
CA CYS A 4 -0.11 8.18 -18.40
C CYS A 4 -1.41 8.02 -17.58
N ALA A 5 -1.43 7.15 -16.57
CA ALA A 5 -2.54 7.03 -15.64
C ALA A 5 -2.62 8.27 -14.76
N HIS A 6 -3.75 8.47 -14.06
CA HIS A 6 -3.93 9.59 -13.13
C HIS A 6 -3.99 9.14 -11.66
N GLY A 7 -3.67 7.88 -11.36
CA GLY A 7 -3.78 7.34 -10.00
C GLY A 7 -2.91 8.05 -8.97
N PHE A 8 -1.73 8.55 -9.37
CA PHE A 8 -0.88 9.33 -8.47
C PHE A 8 -1.50 10.69 -8.13
N ILE A 9 -2.01 11.41 -9.13
CA ILE A 9 -2.56 12.75 -8.93
C ILE A 9 -3.90 12.71 -8.18
N ASP A 10 -4.75 11.70 -8.41
CA ASP A 10 -5.98 11.48 -7.63
C ASP A 10 -5.68 11.38 -6.14
N MET A 11 -4.69 10.57 -5.78
CA MET A 11 -4.24 10.44 -4.39
C MET A 11 -3.71 11.77 -3.85
N ALA A 12 -2.82 12.44 -4.59
CA ALA A 12 -2.18 13.66 -4.14
C ALA A 12 -3.21 14.75 -3.85
N MET A 13 -4.19 14.94 -4.74
CA MET A 13 -5.26 15.93 -4.57
C MET A 13 -6.18 15.57 -3.40
N ALA A 14 -6.57 14.30 -3.26
CA ALA A 14 -7.40 13.87 -2.13
C ALA A 14 -6.71 14.08 -0.77
N TRP A 15 -5.40 13.84 -0.68
CA TRP A 15 -4.63 14.14 0.53
C TRP A 15 -4.53 15.66 0.77
N MET A 16 -4.32 16.45 -0.28
CA MET A 16 -4.25 17.92 -0.17
C MET A 16 -5.59 18.50 0.33
N ASP A 17 -6.72 18.02 -0.18
CA ASP A 17 -8.04 18.45 0.28
C ASP A 17 -8.25 18.16 1.78
N GLN A 18 -7.87 16.97 2.26
CA GLN A 18 -7.97 16.60 3.67
C GLN A 18 -7.11 17.47 4.59
N ASN A 19 -5.98 17.97 4.07
CA ASN A 19 -5.03 18.78 4.82
C ASN A 19 -5.20 20.29 4.59
N ASN A 20 -6.28 20.71 3.91
CA ASN A 20 -6.55 22.09 3.52
C ASN A 20 -5.39 22.73 2.74
N ILE A 21 -4.80 21.96 1.83
CA ILE A 21 -3.72 22.39 0.93
C ILE A 21 -4.32 22.68 -0.45
N GLY A 22 -4.08 23.89 -0.96
CA GLY A 22 -4.46 24.24 -2.33
C GLY A 22 -3.46 23.70 -3.35
N TYR A 23 -3.95 23.42 -4.55
CA TYR A 23 -3.13 23.01 -5.69
C TYR A 23 -3.54 23.74 -6.96
N LEU A 24 -2.56 23.97 -7.84
CA LEU A 24 -2.75 24.55 -9.15
C LEU A 24 -2.02 23.69 -10.17
N ALA A 25 -2.77 23.18 -11.14
CA ALA A 25 -2.19 22.50 -12.28
C ALA A 25 -1.86 23.50 -13.39
N TRP A 26 -0.71 23.33 -14.03
CA TRP A 26 -0.27 24.18 -15.12
C TRP A 26 0.53 23.37 -16.15
N ALA A 27 0.45 23.74 -17.43
CA ALA A 27 1.24 23.15 -18.52
C ALA A 27 1.79 24.26 -19.44
N TRP A 28 3.09 24.25 -19.74
CA TRP A 28 3.72 25.09 -20.77
C TRP A 28 3.55 24.48 -22.16
N ASP A 29 3.54 23.15 -22.22
CA ASP A 29 3.68 22.39 -23.45
C ASP A 29 2.60 21.31 -23.55
N THR A 30 2.25 20.97 -24.79
CA THR A 30 1.30 19.91 -25.12
C THR A 30 2.08 18.68 -25.59
N TYR A 31 2.18 17.67 -24.73
CA TYR A 31 2.95 16.48 -25.02
C TYR A 31 2.12 15.21 -24.92
N ASN A 32 2.60 14.15 -25.58
CA ASN A 32 2.09 12.81 -25.31
C ASN A 32 2.57 12.36 -23.92
N CYS A 33 1.65 11.84 -23.12
CA CYS A 33 1.84 11.51 -21.71
C CYS A 33 2.71 10.26 -21.44
N TRP A 34 3.28 9.66 -22.50
CA TRP A 34 3.99 8.38 -22.42
C TRP A 34 5.41 8.51 -21.89
N SER A 35 6.02 9.70 -21.98
CA SER A 35 7.39 9.94 -21.51
C SER A 35 7.45 10.74 -20.20
N PHE A 36 6.41 11.51 -19.91
CA PHE A 36 6.26 12.31 -18.70
C PHE A 36 4.80 12.75 -18.56
N PRO A 37 4.35 13.09 -17.33
CA PRO A 37 2.98 13.52 -17.11
C PRO A 37 2.73 14.86 -17.82
N SER A 38 1.82 14.84 -18.78
CA SER A 38 1.36 16.01 -19.54
C SER A 38 -0.11 16.21 -19.23
N LEU A 39 -0.58 17.43 -18.98
CA LEU A 39 -1.98 17.69 -18.63
C LEU A 39 -2.90 17.70 -19.86
N ILE A 40 -2.39 18.23 -20.98
CA ILE A 40 -3.19 18.53 -22.18
C ILE A 40 -2.49 17.99 -23.42
N THR A 41 -3.31 17.53 -24.37
CA THR A 41 -2.87 17.05 -25.68
C THR A 41 -2.78 18.17 -26.71
N ASP A 42 -3.49 19.27 -26.48
CA ASP A 42 -3.47 20.48 -27.31
C ASP A 42 -3.75 21.75 -26.49
N TYR A 43 -3.49 22.91 -27.08
CA TYR A 43 -3.72 24.22 -26.44
C TYR A 43 -5.19 24.64 -26.41
N ASN A 44 -6.11 23.84 -26.96
CA ASN A 44 -7.54 24.02 -26.73
C ASN A 44 -7.97 23.43 -25.37
N GLY A 45 -7.05 22.78 -24.66
CA GLY A 45 -7.28 22.25 -23.32
C GLY A 45 -7.80 20.82 -23.31
N THR A 46 -7.69 20.07 -24.41
CA THR A 46 -8.10 18.66 -24.42
C THR A 46 -7.22 17.84 -23.47
N PRO A 47 -7.78 17.24 -22.40
CA PRO A 47 -6.98 16.57 -21.39
C PRO A 47 -6.31 15.30 -21.93
N THR A 48 -5.11 15.02 -21.44
CA THR A 48 -4.55 13.66 -21.52
C THR A 48 -5.27 12.75 -20.51
N PRO A 49 -5.08 11.42 -20.53
CA PRO A 49 -5.55 10.56 -19.44
C PRO A 49 -5.05 10.99 -18.05
N TYR A 50 -3.82 11.51 -17.92
CA TYR A 50 -3.34 12.10 -16.67
C TYR A 50 -4.13 13.37 -16.26
N GLY A 51 -4.28 14.31 -17.20
CA GLY A 51 -5.03 15.56 -16.97
C GLY A 51 -6.52 15.33 -16.75
N GLN A 52 -7.06 14.20 -17.23
CA GLN A 52 -8.45 13.82 -17.01
C GLN A 52 -8.75 13.55 -15.53
N GLY A 53 -7.81 12.97 -14.77
CA GLY A 53 -7.99 12.75 -13.33
C GLY A 53 -8.15 14.06 -12.55
N LEU A 54 -7.29 15.03 -12.84
CA LEU A 54 -7.43 16.39 -12.32
C LEU A 54 -8.77 17.02 -12.69
N LEU A 55 -9.17 16.97 -13.96
CA LEU A 55 -10.40 17.58 -14.42
C LEU A 55 -11.62 16.95 -13.72
N ASN A 56 -11.63 15.63 -13.57
CA ASN A 56 -12.68 14.90 -12.86
C ASN A 56 -12.74 15.34 -11.39
N HIS A 57 -11.60 15.36 -10.70
CA HIS A 57 -11.52 15.75 -9.29
C HIS A 57 -12.02 17.17 -9.03
N LEU A 58 -11.61 18.13 -9.85
CA LEU A 58 -12.09 19.52 -9.75
C LEU A 58 -13.59 19.62 -10.04
N THR A 59 -14.09 18.82 -10.98
CA THR A 59 -15.53 18.76 -11.30
C THR A 59 -16.32 18.17 -10.13
N ASP A 60 -15.80 17.13 -9.49
CA ASP A 60 -16.40 16.50 -8.31
C ASP A 60 -16.47 17.48 -7.14
N LEU A 61 -15.39 18.18 -6.84
CA LEU A 61 -15.37 19.24 -5.82
C LEU A 61 -16.36 20.36 -6.13
N ALA A 62 -16.44 20.80 -7.39
CA ALA A 62 -17.41 21.82 -7.82
C ALA A 62 -18.87 21.35 -7.65
N ASN A 63 -19.12 20.05 -7.79
CA ASN A 63 -20.42 19.42 -7.57
C ASN A 63 -20.69 19.06 -6.10
N GLY A 64 -19.78 19.40 -5.18
CA GLY A 64 -19.92 19.09 -3.75
C GLY A 64 -19.68 17.63 -3.40
N VAL A 65 -19.10 16.84 -4.30
CA VAL A 65 -18.65 15.47 -4.02
C VAL A 65 -17.39 15.59 -3.17
N THR A 66 -17.46 15.08 -1.94
CA THR A 66 -16.25 14.92 -1.13
C THR A 66 -15.55 13.65 -1.61
N PRO A 67 -14.32 13.73 -2.15
CA PRO A 67 -13.60 12.55 -2.60
C PRO A 67 -13.43 11.57 -1.43
N THR A 68 -13.91 10.35 -1.60
CA THR A 68 -13.69 9.26 -0.65
C THR A 68 -12.18 9.03 -0.53
N PRO A 69 -11.59 8.91 0.68
CA PRO A 69 -10.17 8.67 0.83
C PRO A 69 -9.80 7.38 0.09
N THR A 70 -9.13 7.54 -1.05
CA THR A 70 -8.42 6.44 -1.69
C THR A 70 -7.18 6.17 -0.82
N PRO A 71 -6.92 4.92 -0.39
CA PRO A 71 -5.79 4.63 0.48
C PRO A 71 -4.50 5.14 -0.15
N THR A 72 -3.74 5.93 0.59
CA THR A 72 -2.56 6.67 0.14
C THR A 72 -1.34 5.75 -0.03
N PRO A 73 -0.84 5.46 -1.26
CA PRO A 73 0.55 5.02 -1.42
C PRO A 73 1.51 6.17 -1.15
N VAL A 74 2.15 6.13 0.03
CA VAL A 74 3.28 7.01 0.35
C VAL A 74 4.39 6.76 -0.70
N PRO A 75 5.11 7.78 -1.22
CA PRO A 75 6.23 7.54 -2.13
C PRO A 75 7.24 6.58 -1.49
N GLY A 76 7.34 5.37 -2.04
CA GLY A 76 8.15 4.30 -1.47
C GLY A 76 7.40 3.29 -0.57
N HIS A 77 6.07 3.33 -0.48
CA HIS A 77 5.25 2.31 0.17
C HIS A 77 4.13 1.89 -0.80
N TYR A 78 4.19 0.65 -1.29
CA TYR A 78 3.17 0.08 -2.17
C TYR A 78 2.26 -0.94 -1.46
N CYS A 79 2.45 -1.09 -0.14
CA CYS A 79 1.73 -2.03 0.69
C CYS A 79 1.24 -1.39 1.99
N ALA A 80 0.11 -1.88 2.49
CA ALA A 80 -0.34 -1.70 3.86
C ALA A 80 -0.39 -3.07 4.56
N VAL A 81 -0.08 -3.11 5.85
CA VAL A 81 -0.09 -4.32 6.67
C VAL A 81 -0.93 -4.07 7.91
N HIS A 82 -1.97 -4.88 8.06
CA HIS A 82 -2.74 -4.99 9.29
C HIS A 82 -2.27 -6.22 10.05
N TYR A 83 -1.82 -6.03 11.29
CA TYR A 83 -1.43 -7.12 12.19
C TYR A 83 -2.39 -7.16 13.38
N SER A 84 -2.95 -8.34 13.63
CA SER A 84 -3.78 -8.59 14.81
C SER A 84 -3.34 -9.88 15.49
N ALA A 85 -3.17 -9.83 16.81
CA ALA A 85 -2.80 -11.00 17.59
C ALA A 85 -3.69 -11.17 18.82
N SER A 86 -3.95 -12.43 19.17
CA SER A 86 -4.56 -12.84 20.42
C SER A 86 -3.54 -13.61 21.24
N TYR A 87 -3.48 -13.29 22.53
CA TYR A 87 -2.48 -13.82 23.46
C TYR A 87 -3.13 -14.59 24.60
N TRP A 88 -2.49 -15.67 25.01
CA TRP A 88 -2.75 -16.38 26.25
C TRP A 88 -1.42 -16.77 26.90
N THR A 89 -1.44 -17.25 28.14
CA THR A 89 -0.22 -17.63 28.85
C THR A 89 0.59 -18.64 28.04
N GLY A 90 1.79 -18.23 27.59
CA GLY A 90 2.72 -19.06 26.83
C GLY A 90 2.41 -19.22 25.33
N GLY A 91 1.35 -18.60 24.81
CA GLY A 91 0.95 -18.78 23.41
C GLY A 91 0.28 -17.58 22.76
N MET A 92 0.25 -17.60 21.44
CA MET A 92 -0.39 -16.57 20.61
C MET A 92 -0.90 -17.15 19.29
N THR A 93 -1.90 -16.47 18.74
CA THR A 93 -2.31 -16.61 17.34
C THR A 93 -2.33 -15.22 16.72
N ALA A 94 -1.71 -15.06 15.55
CA ALA A 94 -1.70 -13.81 14.81
C ALA A 94 -2.22 -13.98 13.39
N ASN A 95 -2.94 -12.97 12.92
CA ASN A 95 -3.37 -12.82 11.53
C ASN A 95 -2.76 -11.53 10.97
N ILE A 96 -2.24 -11.63 9.75
CA ILE A 96 -1.64 -10.52 9.02
C ILE A 96 -2.36 -10.41 7.68
N THR A 97 -2.88 -9.22 7.39
CA THR A 97 -3.42 -8.89 6.07
C THR A 97 -2.46 -7.94 5.38
N ILE A 98 -2.00 -8.34 4.20
CA ILE A 98 -1.13 -7.55 3.33
C ILE A 98 -2.00 -7.01 2.21
N THR A 99 -2.11 -5.69 2.10
CA THR A 99 -2.89 -5.00 1.07
C THR A 99 -1.95 -4.32 0.10
N ASN A 100 -2.14 -4.55 -1.19
CA ASN A 100 -1.48 -3.79 -2.24
C ASN A 100 -2.22 -2.47 -2.46
N ILE A 101 -1.59 -1.36 -2.11
CA ILE A 101 -2.16 -0.01 -2.25
C ILE A 101 -1.65 0.71 -3.50
N SER A 102 -0.90 0.01 -4.36
CA SER A 102 -0.44 0.53 -5.64
C SER A 102 -1.39 0.18 -6.80
N ASN A 103 -1.09 0.75 -7.97
CA ASN A 103 -1.82 0.51 -9.22
C ASN A 103 -1.27 -0.68 -10.03
N ALA A 104 -0.20 -1.34 -9.58
CA ALA A 104 0.40 -2.50 -10.24
C ALA A 104 0.26 -3.75 -9.36
N ALA A 105 0.10 -4.91 -9.99
CA ALA A 105 0.08 -6.17 -9.24
C ALA A 105 1.46 -6.46 -8.62
N ILE A 106 1.47 -6.94 -7.38
CA ILE A 106 2.66 -7.50 -6.73
C ILE A 106 2.73 -8.97 -7.14
N VAL A 107 3.84 -9.42 -7.70
CA VAL A 107 4.06 -10.81 -8.12
C VAL A 107 5.27 -11.37 -7.39
N GLY A 108 5.06 -12.43 -6.61
CA GLY A 108 6.03 -12.94 -5.67
C GLY A 108 6.21 -11.97 -4.50
N TRP A 109 5.90 -12.42 -3.29
CA TRP A 109 6.00 -11.55 -2.13
C TRP A 109 6.69 -12.23 -0.95
N THR A 110 7.44 -11.41 -0.22
CA THR A 110 8.14 -11.79 1.00
C THR A 110 7.95 -10.67 2.00
N LEU A 111 7.23 -10.97 3.08
CA LEU A 111 7.02 -10.09 4.22
C LEU A 111 8.11 -10.37 5.26
N VAL A 112 8.75 -9.32 5.77
CA VAL A 112 9.72 -9.40 6.85
C VAL A 112 9.35 -8.42 7.95
N PHE A 113 9.39 -8.89 9.19
CA PHE A 113 9.25 -8.08 10.40
C PHE A 113 10.14 -8.62 11.52
N THR A 114 10.30 -7.85 12.58
CA THR A 114 11.08 -8.26 13.76
C THR A 114 10.18 -8.14 14.97
N PHE A 115 10.06 -9.21 15.76
CA PHE A 115 9.43 -9.15 17.06
C PHE A 115 10.28 -8.29 18.00
N PRO A 116 9.71 -7.26 18.66
CA PRO A 116 10.40 -6.54 19.72
C PRO A 116 10.55 -7.35 21.01
N GLY A 117 9.79 -8.43 21.16
CA GLY A 117 9.77 -9.30 22.32
C GLY A 117 10.44 -10.66 22.08
N ASP A 118 10.01 -11.66 22.83
CA ASP A 118 10.55 -13.01 22.80
C ASP A 118 9.66 -14.00 22.05
N GLN A 119 8.75 -13.49 21.22
CA GLN A 119 7.82 -14.33 20.49
C GLN A 119 8.53 -15.28 19.50
N GLN A 120 8.04 -16.50 19.39
CA GLN A 120 8.52 -17.52 18.46
C GLN A 120 7.36 -18.11 17.64
N VAL A 121 7.50 -18.12 16.32
CA VAL A 121 6.55 -18.77 15.40
C VAL A 121 6.70 -20.28 15.51
N THR A 122 5.60 -21.00 15.70
CA THR A 122 5.61 -22.48 15.82
C THR A 122 4.98 -23.17 14.60
N ALA A 123 3.89 -22.63 14.08
CA ALA A 123 3.22 -23.15 12.88
C ALA A 123 2.42 -22.03 12.21
N GLY A 124 2.39 -22.00 10.87
CA GLY A 124 1.62 -21.00 10.14
C GLY A 124 0.94 -21.54 8.90
N TRP A 125 0.12 -20.70 8.29
CA TRP A 125 -0.66 -21.03 7.10
C TRP A 125 -0.60 -19.88 6.09
N SER A 126 -0.98 -20.18 4.84
CA SER A 126 -1.00 -19.25 3.69
C SER A 126 0.34 -18.56 3.38
N ALA A 127 1.44 -18.98 4.03
CA ALA A 127 2.80 -18.54 3.76
C ALA A 127 3.77 -19.64 4.21
N THR A 128 4.97 -19.63 3.64
CA THR A 128 6.12 -20.34 4.19
C THR A 128 6.78 -19.44 5.23
N TRP A 129 6.91 -19.94 6.46
CA TRP A 129 7.39 -19.18 7.61
C TRP A 129 8.80 -19.61 8.01
N SER A 130 9.64 -18.65 8.35
CA SER A 130 10.94 -18.88 8.98
C SER A 130 11.26 -17.78 9.97
N GLN A 131 12.04 -18.12 11.01
CA GLN A 131 12.45 -17.17 12.03
C GLN A 131 13.92 -17.39 12.40
N GLN A 132 14.66 -16.29 12.49
CA GLN A 132 16.06 -16.22 12.90
C GLN A 132 16.15 -15.22 14.05
N GLY A 133 16.27 -15.72 15.28
CA GLY A 133 16.17 -14.89 16.47
C GLY A 133 14.81 -14.19 16.56
N GLN A 134 14.80 -12.86 16.47
CA GLN A 134 13.59 -12.04 16.49
C GLN A 134 13.04 -11.73 15.09
N GLN A 135 13.83 -11.94 14.03
CA GLN A 135 13.41 -11.63 12.66
C GLN A 135 12.58 -12.78 12.08
N VAL A 136 11.39 -12.45 11.59
CA VAL A 136 10.46 -13.38 10.94
C VAL A 136 10.35 -13.05 9.47
N THR A 137 10.38 -14.08 8.63
CA THR A 137 10.15 -14.01 7.19
C THR A 137 8.97 -14.90 6.82
N ALA A 138 8.00 -14.32 6.11
CA ALA A 138 6.86 -15.03 5.52
C ALA A 138 6.88 -14.84 4.00
N ARG A 139 6.92 -15.93 3.24
CA ARG A 139 6.93 -15.90 1.78
C ARG A 139 5.68 -16.58 1.21
N ASP A 140 5.25 -16.12 0.04
CA ASP A 140 4.14 -16.72 -0.71
C ASP A 140 4.28 -18.24 -0.88
N VAL A 141 3.14 -18.90 -1.11
CA VAL A 141 3.03 -20.36 -1.30
C VAL A 141 2.59 -20.70 -2.73
N GLY A 142 2.92 -19.84 -3.68
CA GLY A 142 2.62 -20.03 -5.11
C GLY A 142 1.17 -19.74 -5.49
N TYR A 143 0.16 -20.30 -4.80
CA TYR A 143 -1.24 -20.04 -5.19
C TYR A 143 -1.70 -18.61 -4.87
N ASN A 144 -0.99 -17.92 -4.00
CA ASN A 144 -1.26 -16.55 -3.56
C ASN A 144 -0.10 -15.61 -3.86
N ASP A 145 0.76 -15.95 -4.82
CA ASP A 145 1.96 -15.18 -5.19
C ASP A 145 1.61 -13.81 -5.81
N VAL A 146 0.41 -13.67 -6.39
CA VAL A 146 -0.09 -12.41 -6.94
C VAL A 146 -1.04 -11.70 -5.97
N ILE A 147 -0.70 -10.46 -5.63
CA ILE A 147 -1.62 -9.50 -4.99
C ILE A 147 -1.96 -8.44 -6.03
N ALA A 148 -3.16 -8.53 -6.61
CA ALA A 148 -3.64 -7.56 -7.59
C ALA A 148 -3.60 -6.11 -7.03
N ALA A 149 -3.60 -5.11 -7.91
CA ALA A 149 -3.76 -3.71 -7.51
C ALA A 149 -5.04 -3.54 -6.67
N GLY A 150 -4.94 -2.91 -5.50
CA GLY A 150 -6.04 -2.81 -4.53
C GLY A 150 -6.42 -4.13 -3.83
N GLY A 151 -5.78 -5.25 -4.19
CA GLY A 151 -6.04 -6.58 -3.65
C GLY A 151 -5.37 -6.80 -2.29
N SER A 152 -5.70 -7.93 -1.65
CA SER A 152 -5.11 -8.32 -0.37
C SER A 152 -4.90 -9.82 -0.26
N VAL A 153 -3.94 -10.22 0.57
CA VAL A 153 -3.73 -11.60 1.02
C VAL A 153 -3.71 -11.64 2.54
N SER A 154 -4.34 -12.66 3.11
CA SER A 154 -4.33 -12.91 4.55
C SER A 154 -3.52 -14.16 4.87
N ILE A 155 -2.61 -14.01 5.82
CA ILE A 155 -1.72 -15.05 6.32
C ILE A 155 -1.81 -15.08 7.85
N GLY A 156 -1.34 -16.16 8.47
CA GLY A 156 -1.32 -16.21 9.92
C GLY A 156 -0.46 -17.32 10.48
N PHE A 157 -0.25 -17.24 11.79
CA PHE A 157 0.56 -18.19 12.53
C PHE A 157 0.11 -18.34 13.97
N ASN A 158 0.43 -19.50 14.54
CA ASN A 158 0.52 -19.73 15.96
C ASN A 158 1.97 -19.57 16.42
N GLY A 159 2.13 -19.11 17.65
CA GLY A 159 3.44 -18.90 18.26
C GLY A 159 3.42 -19.04 19.77
N THR A 160 4.58 -18.85 20.37
CA THR A 160 4.79 -18.80 21.82
C THR A 160 5.42 -17.47 22.21
N TRP A 161 5.34 -17.12 23.49
CA TRP A 161 6.03 -16.00 24.11
C TRP A 161 6.28 -16.36 25.59
N THR A 162 7.22 -15.70 26.25
CA THR A 162 7.50 -15.97 27.68
C THR A 162 7.36 -14.75 28.58
N SER A 163 8.00 -13.65 28.22
CA SER A 163 8.12 -12.46 29.06
C SER A 163 7.66 -11.19 28.37
N ASN A 164 7.79 -11.12 27.04
CA ASN A 164 7.46 -9.93 26.27
C ASN A 164 6.77 -10.31 24.96
N HIS A 165 5.51 -9.91 24.84
CA HIS A 165 4.70 -10.14 23.65
C HIS A 165 4.38 -8.85 22.88
N THR A 166 5.28 -7.85 22.93
CA THR A 166 5.10 -6.58 22.21
C THR A 166 4.96 -6.84 20.70
N ASP A 167 3.94 -6.25 20.08
CA ASP A 167 3.67 -6.44 18.65
C ASP A 167 4.69 -5.71 17.77
N PRO A 168 5.03 -6.27 16.59
CA PRO A 168 5.84 -5.57 15.59
C PRO A 168 5.08 -4.36 15.02
N THR A 169 5.78 -3.25 14.84
CA THR A 169 5.21 -2.00 14.28
C THR A 169 5.74 -1.65 12.90
N VAL A 170 6.79 -2.33 12.45
CA VAL A 170 7.45 -2.10 11.16
C VAL A 170 7.48 -3.40 10.36
N PHE A 171 6.96 -3.33 9.14
CA PHE A 171 6.92 -4.43 8.19
C PHE A 171 7.53 -3.98 6.88
N THR A 172 8.21 -4.90 6.20
CA THR A 172 8.69 -4.70 4.84
C THR A 172 8.17 -5.80 3.93
N LEU A 173 7.74 -5.43 2.72
CA LEU A 173 7.35 -6.36 1.66
C LEU A 173 8.36 -6.19 0.52
N ASN A 174 9.02 -7.29 0.12
CA ASN A 174 10.12 -7.29 -0.86
C ASN A 174 11.17 -6.19 -0.63
N GLY A 175 11.50 -5.91 0.64
CA GLY A 175 12.50 -4.92 1.04
C GLY A 175 12.00 -3.47 1.12
N VAL A 176 10.72 -3.23 0.85
CA VAL A 176 10.09 -1.92 0.92
C VAL A 176 9.17 -1.84 2.13
N THR A 177 9.30 -0.80 2.94
CA THR A 177 8.46 -0.61 4.13
C THR A 177 6.99 -0.51 3.76
N CYS A 178 6.09 -1.12 4.54
CA CYS A 178 4.64 -0.99 4.38
C CYS A 178 4.06 0.02 5.38
N ASN A 179 2.89 0.57 5.05
CA ASN A 179 2.08 1.31 6.01
C ASN A 179 1.51 0.33 7.04
N THR A 180 1.73 0.56 8.33
CA THR A 180 1.06 -0.22 9.38
C THR A 180 -0.29 0.40 9.68
N VAL A 181 -1.37 -0.40 9.62
CA VAL A 181 -2.77 0.06 9.78
C VAL A 181 -3.54 -0.73 10.82
#